data_AF-W5SZ28-F1
#
_entry.id   AF-W5SZ28-F1
#
_cell.length_a   1.000
_cell.length_b   1.000
_cell.length_c   1.000
_cell.angle_alpha   90.00
_cell.angle_beta   90.00
_cell.angle_gamma   90.00
#
_symmetry.space_group_name_H-M   'P 1'
#
loop_
_entity.id
_entity.type
_entity.pdbx_description
1 polymer ?
#
loop_
_entity_poly.entity_id
_entity_poly.type
_entity_poly.pdbx_seq_one_letter_code
_entity_poly.pdbx_strand_id
1 'polypeptide(L)'
;ASIGAVTGADILKAIAISGNADSNNSTIEKAKNAASIAIAKVENSKTLNAVNKDAVIAAGIALRAMAKDGKFSAKNEDKAEHAVNGAVSSAVNKTLSTLIIAIRNTVDSGLKTISKALAAVKQEDESTDATVSGQ
;
A
#
# COMPACT_ATOMS: atom_id res chain seq x y z
N ALA A 1 18.25 -7.07 2.76
CA ALA A 1 17.28 -6.17 2.11
C ALA A 1 15.89 -6.49 2.65
N SER A 2 15.36 -5.64 3.52
CA SER A 2 14.04 -5.78 4.16
C SER A 2 12.89 -5.87 3.14
N ILE A 3 12.98 -5.11 2.03
CA ILE A 3 11.94 -5.04 1.00
C ILE A 3 11.80 -6.34 0.20
N GLY A 4 12.88 -7.11 0.03
CA GLY A 4 12.86 -8.38 -0.69
C GLY A 4 12.06 -9.46 0.06
N ALA A 5 12.09 -9.41 1.40
CA ALA A 5 11.48 -10.41 2.27
C ALA A 5 9.98 -10.19 2.55
N VAL A 6 9.42 -9.03 2.17
CA VAL A 6 8.03 -8.66 2.47
C VAL A 6 7.15 -8.58 1.23
N THR A 7 5.88 -8.90 1.39
CA THR A 7 4.88 -8.78 0.32
C THR A 7 4.29 -7.37 0.27
N GLY A 8 3.62 -7.02 -0.84
CA GLY A 8 2.88 -5.75 -0.91
C GLY A 8 1.72 -5.67 0.09
N ALA A 9 1.13 -6.80 0.47
CA ALA A 9 0.11 -6.86 1.51
C ALA A 9 0.68 -6.55 2.90
N ASP A 10 1.88 -7.04 3.22
CA ASP A 10 2.57 -6.70 4.47
C ASP A 10 2.89 -5.21 4.55
N ILE A 11 3.33 -4.63 3.43
CA ILE A 11 3.60 -3.20 3.31
C ILE A 11 2.31 -2.39 3.52
N LEU A 12 1.23 -2.73 2.82
CA LEU A 12 -0.07 -2.05 2.98
C LEU A 12 -0.61 -2.18 4.40
N LYS A 13 -0.49 -3.35 5.02
CA LYS A 13 -0.89 -3.55 6.42
C LYS A 13 -0.08 -2.66 7.36
N ALA A 14 1.23 -2.57 7.17
CA ALA A 14 2.10 -1.71 7.96
C ALA A 14 1.79 -0.21 7.78
N ILE A 15 1.38 0.22 6.57
CA ILE A 15 0.87 1.57 6.32
C ILE A 15 -0.46 1.79 7.05
N ALA A 16 -1.40 0.86 6.92
CA ALA A 16 -2.76 0.99 7.48
C ALA A 16 -2.78 1.04 9.01
N ILE A 17 -1.90 0.29 9.68
CA ILE A 17 -1.76 0.33 11.15
C ILE A 17 -0.79 1.42 11.63
N SER A 18 -0.18 2.17 10.71
CA SER A 18 0.74 3.24 11.09
C SER A 18 -0.05 4.34 11.80
N GLY A 19 0.36 4.67 13.02
CA GLY A 19 -0.14 5.85 13.71
C GLY A 19 0.32 7.14 13.05
N ASN A 20 -0.12 8.27 13.63
CA ASN A 20 0.34 9.58 13.21
C ASN A 20 1.83 9.76 13.55
N ALA A 21 2.54 10.50 12.71
CA ALA A 21 3.92 10.86 12.98
C ALA A 21 4.00 12.24 13.65
N ASP A 22 4.85 12.38 14.67
CA ASP A 22 5.15 13.67 15.27
C ASP A 22 6.25 14.37 14.48
N SER A 23 5.91 15.50 13.89
CA SER A 23 6.80 16.37 13.11
C SER A 23 7.96 16.93 13.94
N ASN A 24 7.83 16.95 15.27
CA ASN A 24 8.81 17.56 16.16
C ASN A 24 10.00 16.63 16.40
N ASN A 25 11.03 16.80 15.57
CA ASN A 25 12.35 16.18 15.76
C ASN A 25 12.36 14.64 15.71
N SER A 26 11.56 14.04 14.82
CA SER A 26 11.60 12.60 14.54
C SER A 26 12.92 12.22 13.85
N THR A 27 13.87 11.71 14.62
CA THR A 27 15.07 11.03 14.12
C THR A 27 14.72 9.61 13.69
N ILE A 28 15.49 9.03 12.76
CA ILE A 28 15.21 7.68 12.26
C ILE A 28 15.27 6.63 13.38
N GLU A 29 16.15 6.78 14.37
CA GLU A 29 16.29 5.85 15.50
C GLU A 29 15.04 5.76 16.40
N LYS A 30 14.26 6.84 16.48
CA LYS A 30 13.03 6.90 17.29
C LYS A 30 11.79 6.48 16.52
N ALA A 31 11.92 6.23 15.22
CA ALA A 31 10.79 5.87 14.38
C ALA A 31 10.26 4.48 14.76
N LYS A 32 8.99 4.42 15.18
CA LYS A 32 8.30 3.17 15.58
C LYS A 32 7.29 2.67 14.56
N ASN A 33 6.95 3.50 13.57
CA ASN A 33 5.93 3.23 12.58
C ASN A 33 6.34 3.78 11.20
N ALA A 34 5.59 3.40 10.17
CA ALA A 34 5.89 3.76 8.79
C ALA A 34 5.87 5.28 8.57
N ALA A 35 4.91 5.99 9.17
CA ALA A 35 4.79 7.44 9.03
C ALA A 35 5.99 8.18 9.64
N SER A 36 6.46 7.77 10.83
CA SER A 36 7.66 8.34 11.47
C SER A 36 8.92 8.10 10.64
N ILE A 37 9.04 6.93 10.00
CA ILE A 37 10.15 6.66 9.07
C ILE A 37 10.05 7.60 7.86
N ALA A 38 8.83 7.80 7.34
CA ALA A 38 8.62 8.62 6.16
C ALA A 38 9.06 10.08 6.37
N ILE A 39 8.73 10.65 7.53
CA ILE A 39 9.05 12.04 7.88
C ILE A 39 10.39 12.22 8.59
N ALA A 40 11.15 11.15 8.83
CA ALA A 40 12.38 11.22 9.63
C ALA A 40 13.37 12.23 9.04
N LYS A 41 14.01 13.03 9.89
CA LYS A 41 15.04 13.97 9.45
C LYS A 41 16.25 13.23 8.88
N VAL A 42 16.89 13.84 7.89
CA VAL A 42 18.13 13.32 7.32
C VAL A 42 19.24 13.54 8.34
N GLU A 43 19.75 12.44 8.90
CA GLU A 43 20.89 12.45 9.81
C GLU A 43 21.93 11.45 9.27
N ASN A 44 23.19 11.89 9.20
CA ASN A 44 24.26 11.02 8.72
C ASN A 44 24.50 9.86 9.69
N SER A 45 24.70 8.67 9.14
CA SER A 45 25.16 7.47 9.86
C SER A 45 24.20 6.94 10.94
N LYS A 46 22.91 7.26 10.85
CA LYS A 46 21.89 6.71 11.72
C LYS A 46 21.24 5.48 11.10
N THR A 47 21.22 4.39 11.85
CA THR A 47 20.59 3.12 11.44
C THR A 47 19.34 2.88 12.26
N LEU A 48 18.29 2.39 11.61
CA LEU A 48 17.11 1.92 12.29
C LEU A 48 17.44 0.56 12.95
N ASN A 49 17.28 0.44 14.27
CA ASN A 49 17.55 -0.81 14.98
C ASN A 49 16.75 -1.98 14.38
N ALA A 50 17.38 -3.16 14.32
CA ALA A 50 16.85 -4.40 13.73
C ALA A 50 15.55 -4.93 14.38
N VAL A 51 15.08 -4.30 15.46
CA VAL A 51 13.80 -4.60 16.11
C VAL A 51 12.60 -4.11 15.27
N ASN A 52 12.83 -3.21 14.30
CA ASN A 52 11.80 -2.73 13.40
C ASN A 52 11.52 -3.75 12.28
N LYS A 53 10.29 -4.26 12.24
CA LYS A 53 9.84 -5.27 11.27
C LYS A 53 10.08 -4.77 9.84
N ASP A 54 10.64 -5.62 8.98
CA ASP A 54 10.95 -5.33 7.57
C ASP A 54 9.81 -4.63 6.82
N ALA A 55 8.56 -5.01 7.12
CA ALA A 55 7.35 -4.43 6.53
C ALA A 55 7.15 -2.95 6.91
N VAL A 56 7.49 -2.57 8.14
CA VAL A 56 7.40 -1.17 8.62
C VAL A 56 8.46 -0.32 7.92
N ILE A 57 9.65 -0.86 7.70
CA ILE A 57 10.72 -0.18 6.96
C ILE A 57 10.31 0.01 5.51
N ALA A 58 9.85 -1.05 4.84
CA ALA A 58 9.39 -0.99 3.46
C ALA A 58 8.20 -0.03 3.29
N ALA A 59 7.27 -0.01 4.26
CA ALA A 59 6.16 0.94 4.31
C ALA A 59 6.64 2.39 4.47
N GLY A 60 7.58 2.65 5.37
CA GLY A 60 8.17 3.97 5.54
C GLY A 60 8.90 4.47 4.30
N ILE A 61 9.63 3.58 3.61
CA ILE A 61 10.26 3.87 2.32
C ILE A 61 9.20 4.19 1.26
N ALA A 62 8.16 3.37 1.13
CA ALA A 62 7.08 3.61 0.17
C ALA A 62 6.40 4.96 0.43
N LEU A 63 6.03 5.26 1.68
CA LEU A 63 5.41 6.53 2.07
C LEU A 63 6.32 7.71 1.78
N ARG A 64 7.61 7.63 2.14
CA ARG A 64 8.57 8.70 1.84
C ARG A 64 8.70 8.92 0.35
N ALA A 65 8.82 7.87 -0.44
CA ALA A 65 8.97 7.97 -1.89
C ALA A 65 7.75 8.58 -2.59
N MET A 66 6.55 8.37 -2.06
CA MET A 66 5.31 8.96 -2.58
C MET A 66 5.05 10.38 -2.05
N ALA A 67 5.74 10.81 -0.99
CA ALA A 67 5.59 12.14 -0.43
C ALA A 67 6.25 13.20 -1.33
N LYS A 68 5.64 14.40 -1.41
CA LYS A 68 6.07 15.50 -2.28
C LYS A 68 7.56 15.86 -2.14
N ASP A 69 8.04 15.94 -0.90
CA ASP A 69 9.43 16.30 -0.57
C ASP A 69 10.27 15.07 -0.15
N GLY A 70 9.80 13.88 -0.53
CA GLY A 70 10.44 12.60 -0.27
C GLY A 70 11.79 12.45 -0.95
N LYS A 71 12.87 12.40 -0.17
CA LYS A 71 14.23 12.18 -0.71
C LYS A 71 15.00 11.16 0.10
N PHE A 72 15.87 10.41 -0.56
CA PHE A 72 16.76 9.44 0.04
C PHE A 72 18.21 9.89 -0.14
N SER A 73 18.98 9.84 0.93
CA SER A 73 20.42 10.09 0.89
C SER A 73 21.14 8.78 0.60
N ALA A 74 22.06 8.80 -0.36
CA ALA A 74 22.99 7.71 -0.64
C ALA A 74 24.41 8.19 -0.33
N LYS A 75 25.30 7.26 0.02
CA LYS A 75 26.74 7.56 0.06
C LYS A 75 27.23 7.87 -1.36
N ASN A 76 28.26 8.70 -1.47
CA ASN A 76 28.90 9.02 -2.74
C ASN A 76 29.79 7.84 -3.20
N GLU A 77 29.14 6.74 -3.58
CA GLU A 77 29.74 5.49 -4.05
C GLU A 77 29.00 5.08 -5.33
N ASP A 78 29.73 4.61 -6.35
CA ASP A 78 29.23 4.39 -7.73
C ASP A 78 27.96 3.52 -7.87
N LYS A 79 27.60 2.75 -6.84
CA LYS A 79 26.46 1.81 -6.86
C LYS A 79 25.38 2.09 -5.83
N ALA A 80 25.61 3.03 -4.91
CA ALA A 80 24.67 3.29 -3.81
C ALA A 80 23.34 3.89 -4.33
N GLU A 81 23.41 4.75 -5.34
CA GLU A 81 22.22 5.36 -5.96
C GLU A 81 21.32 4.30 -6.61
N HIS A 82 21.88 3.40 -7.41
CA HIS A 82 21.12 2.32 -8.06
C HIS A 82 20.45 1.38 -7.05
N ALA A 83 21.15 1.05 -5.96
CA ALA A 83 20.59 0.22 -4.90
C ALA A 83 19.41 0.91 -4.19
N VAL A 84 19.53 2.21 -3.88
CA VAL A 84 18.45 3.01 -3.29
C VAL A 84 17.27 3.10 -4.25
N ASN A 85 17.50 3.44 -5.51
CA ASN A 85 16.43 3.57 -6.51
C ASN A 85 15.71 2.23 -6.74
N GLY A 86 16.44 1.12 -6.81
CA GLY A 86 15.84 -0.21 -6.93
C GLY A 86 14.99 -0.60 -5.71
N ALA A 87 15.49 -0.33 -4.50
CA ALA A 87 14.75 -0.56 -3.26
C ALA A 87 13.47 0.28 -3.18
N VAL A 88 13.58 1.58 -3.49
CA VAL A 88 12.46 2.52 -3.49
C VAL A 88 11.40 2.13 -4.51
N SER A 89 11.81 1.89 -5.77
CA SER A 89 10.90 1.47 -6.84
C SER A 89 10.21 0.15 -6.48
N SER A 90 10.93 -0.82 -5.92
CA SER A 90 10.33 -2.08 -5.49
C SER A 90 9.29 -1.90 -4.39
N ALA A 91 9.55 -1.06 -3.39
CA ALA A 91 8.61 -0.81 -2.29
C ALA A 91 7.32 -0.13 -2.80
N VAL A 92 7.46 0.89 -3.66
CA VAL A 92 6.32 1.59 -4.26
C VAL A 92 5.51 0.65 -5.16
N ASN A 93 6.18 -0.10 -6.05
CA ASN A 93 5.50 -1.02 -6.95
C ASN A 93 4.74 -2.12 -6.21
N LYS A 94 5.33 -2.73 -5.17
CA LYS A 94 4.64 -3.74 -4.34
C LYS A 94 3.40 -3.16 -3.66
N THR A 95 3.49 -1.93 -3.13
CA THR A 95 2.40 -1.24 -2.46
C THR A 95 1.24 -0.94 -3.42
N LEU A 96 1.53 -0.26 -4.52
CA LEU A 96 0.50 0.18 -5.47
C LEU A 96 -0.13 -0.99 -6.24
N SER A 97 0.67 -1.97 -6.68
CA SER A 97 0.12 -3.14 -7.38
C SER A 97 -0.88 -3.91 -6.51
N THR A 98 -0.56 -4.12 -5.23
CA THR A 98 -1.45 -4.80 -4.29
C THR A 98 -2.70 -3.98 -4.02
N LEU A 99 -2.57 -2.66 -3.85
CA LEU A 99 -3.72 -1.77 -3.64
C LEU A 99 -4.68 -1.79 -4.84
N ILE A 100 -4.13 -1.73 -6.06
CA ILE A 100 -4.90 -1.80 -7.29
C ILE A 100 -5.66 -3.13 -7.39
N ILE A 101 -5.03 -4.25 -7.07
CA ILE A 101 -5.68 -5.57 -7.07
C ILE A 101 -6.82 -5.61 -6.03
N ALA A 102 -6.58 -5.11 -4.82
CA ALA A 102 -7.60 -5.07 -3.77
C ALA A 102 -8.83 -4.25 -4.19
N ILE A 103 -8.62 -3.09 -4.81
CA ILE A 103 -9.70 -2.25 -5.35
C ILE A 103 -10.46 -2.99 -6.45
N ARG A 104 -9.76 -3.60 -7.42
CA ARG A 104 -10.39 -4.36 -8.51
C ARG A 104 -11.25 -5.50 -8.00
N ASN A 105 -10.74 -6.28 -7.03
CA ASN A 105 -11.48 -7.40 -6.46
C ASN A 105 -12.74 -6.93 -5.71
N THR A 106 -12.66 -5.78 -5.03
CA THR A 106 -13.79 -5.16 -4.33
C THR A 106 -14.86 -4.71 -5.33
N VAL A 107 -14.45 -4.02 -6.40
CA VAL A 107 -15.36 -3.57 -7.46
C VAL A 107 -15.99 -4.75 -8.20
N ASP A 108 -15.22 -5.77 -8.57
CA ASP A 108 -15.71 -6.99 -9.23
C ASP A 108 -16.76 -7.72 -8.38
N SER A 109 -16.51 -7.85 -7.07
CA SER A 109 -17.46 -8.47 -6.14
C SER A 109 -18.78 -7.66 -6.04
N GLY A 110 -18.67 -6.33 -6.01
CA GLY A 110 -19.83 -5.44 -6.05
C GLY A 110 -20.63 -5.59 -7.36
N LEU A 111 -19.95 -5.57 -8.51
CA LEU A 111 -20.57 -5.71 -9.82
C LEU A 111 -21.27 -7.06 -10.00
N LYS A 112 -20.65 -8.16 -9.52
CA LYS A 112 -21.27 -9.49 -9.51
C LYS A 112 -22.56 -9.54 -8.69
N THR A 113 -22.59 -8.82 -7.57
CA THR A 113 -23.78 -8.73 -6.73
C THR A 113 -24.91 -7.99 -7.45
N ILE A 114 -24.58 -6.85 -8.09
CA ILE A 114 -25.54 -6.09 -8.91
C ILE A 114 -26.07 -6.94 -10.06
N SER A 115 -25.21 -7.67 -10.76
CA SER A 115 -25.61 -8.55 -11.88
C SER A 115 -26.59 -9.65 -11.44
N LYS A 116 -26.38 -10.26 -10.26
CA LYS A 116 -27.31 -11.25 -9.70
C LYS A 116 -28.66 -10.62 -9.35
N ALA A 117 -28.66 -9.45 -8.73
CA ALA A 117 -29.90 -8.74 -8.39
C ALA A 117 -30.70 -8.38 -9.66
N LEU A 118 -30.03 -7.87 -10.71
CA LEU A 118 -30.67 -7.56 -11.98
C LEU A 118 -31.26 -8.81 -12.66
N ALA A 119 -30.55 -9.94 -12.60
CA ALA A 119 -31.04 -11.20 -13.15
C ALA A 119 -32.31 -11.68 -12.42
N ALA A 120 -32.41 -11.48 -11.10
CA ALA A 120 -33.60 -11.82 -10.33
C ALA A 120 -34.80 -10.93 -10.68
N VAL A 121 -34.60 -9.61 -10.80
CA VAL A 121 -35.68 -8.67 -11.20
C VAL A 121 -36.21 -9.00 -12.60
N LYS A 122 -35.31 -9.33 -13.55
CA LYS A 122 -35.74 -9.76 -14.89
C LYS A 122 -36.62 -11.01 -14.86
N GLN A 123 -36.36 -11.96 -13.96
CA GLN A 123 -37.17 -13.18 -13.83
C GLN A 123 -38.57 -12.91 -13.26
N GLU A 124 -38.72 -11.91 -12.38
CA GLU A 124 -40.05 -11.50 -11.89
C GLU A 124 -40.89 -10.84 -13.00
N ASP A 125 -40.28 -10.01 -13.85
CA ASP A 125 -40.98 -9.36 -14.98
C ASP A 125 -41.43 -10.35 -16.06
N GLU A 126 -40.63 -11.39 -16.35
CA GLU A 126 -41.05 -12.45 -17.29
C GLU A 126 -42.11 -13.40 -16.69
N SER A 127 -42.15 -13.54 -15.36
CA SER A 127 -43.11 -14.42 -14.67
C SER A 127 -44.52 -13.82 -14.62
N THR A 128 -44.65 -12.49 -14.61
CA THR A 128 -45.96 -11.82 -14.63
C THR A 128 -46.57 -11.80 -16.03
N ASP A 129 -45.76 -11.66 -17.07
CA ASP A 129 -46.21 -11.61 -18.48
C ASP A 129 -46.69 -12.99 -18.98
N ALA A 130 -46.09 -14.09 -18.48
CA ALA A 130 -46.50 -15.45 -18.83
C ALA A 130 -47.89 -15.83 -18.26
N THR A 131 -48.34 -15.18 -17.18
CA THR A 131 -49.68 -15.40 -16.60
C THR A 131 -50.82 -14.66 -17.31
N VAL A 132 -50.52 -13.62 -18.10
CA VAL A 132 -51.56 -12.80 -18.77
C VAL A 132 -51.93 -13.34 -20.15
N SER A 133 -51.03 -14.04 -20.85
CA SER A 133 -51.29 -14.57 -22.20
C SER A 133 -52.06 -15.92 -22.23
N GLY A 134 -52.53 -16.42 -21.08
CA GLY A 134 -53.15 -17.75 -20.93
C GLY A 134 -54.67 -17.80 -20.70
N GLN A 135 -55.39 -16.68 -20.85
CA GLN A 135 -56.86 -16.62 -20.73
C GLN A 135 -57.53 -16.11 -22.01
#